data_AF-A0A3P7PK57-F1
#
_entry.id   AF-A0A3P7PK57-F1
#
_cell.length_a   1.000
_cell.length_b   1.000
_cell.length_c   1.000
_cell.angle_alpha   90.00
_cell.angle_beta   90.00
_cell.angle_gamma   90.00
#
_symmetry.space_group_name_H-M   'P 1'
#
loop_
_entity.id
_entity.type
_entity.pdbx_description
1 polymer ?
#
loop_
_entity_poly.entity_id
_entity_poly.type
_entity_poly.pdbx_seq_one_letter_code
_entity_poly.pdbx_strand_id
1 'polypeptide(L)'
;MEKKWVYSGLVLLVVLVSGLFYMGHIKEEEGIRIEAEDSSKPVDDKKSDLDTVNKIYIHLYGAVKNPDVYEVREDARLFEIIEIAGGLLEDAAKGSVNLARKVVDGEQIYVAFEGDEQSAYAIDILQGKVSLNQGTKEQLMTLTGIGEVRAKAIINHRTQKGPFEKIEDIMLVEGIKKAMFEKIKDDIGL
;
A
#
# COMPACT_ATOMS: atom_id res chain seq x y z
N MET A 1 -41.25 -34.55 46.22
CA MET A 1 -41.57 -33.20 45.72
C MET A 1 -40.64 -32.11 46.30
N GLU A 2 -39.39 -32.43 46.66
CA GLU A 2 -38.58 -31.50 47.49
C GLU A 2 -37.46 -30.75 46.77
N LYS A 3 -37.15 -31.11 45.51
CA LYS A 3 -35.99 -30.52 44.80
C LYS A 3 -36.27 -29.19 44.08
N LYS A 4 -37.54 -28.77 43.93
CA LYS A 4 -37.89 -27.53 43.22
C LYS A 4 -37.67 -26.27 44.05
N TRP A 5 -37.76 -26.36 45.38
CA TRP A 5 -37.55 -25.23 46.28
C TRP A 5 -36.08 -24.84 46.45
N VAL A 6 -35.17 -25.80 46.28
CA VAL A 6 -33.71 -25.58 46.37
C VAL A 6 -33.21 -24.73 45.19
N TYR A 7 -33.68 -24.98 43.97
CA TYR A 7 -33.29 -24.19 42.80
C TYR A 7 -33.87 -22.77 42.82
N SER A 8 -35.08 -22.58 43.36
CA SER A 8 -35.68 -21.25 43.49
C SER A 8 -34.91 -20.38 44.49
N GLY A 9 -34.46 -20.95 45.62
CA GLY A 9 -33.62 -20.24 46.59
C GLY A 9 -32.23 -19.87 46.04
N LEU A 10 -31.63 -20.72 45.22
CA LEU A 10 -30.31 -20.48 44.62
C LEU A 10 -30.35 -19.32 43.61
N VAL A 11 -31.38 -19.25 42.77
CA VAL A 11 -31.53 -18.18 41.77
C VAL A 11 -31.76 -16.82 42.43
N LEU A 12 -32.55 -16.76 43.51
CA LEU A 12 -32.79 -15.54 44.28
C LEU A 12 -31.51 -15.01 44.94
N LEU A 13 -30.64 -15.91 45.41
CA LEU A 13 -29.36 -15.53 46.01
C LEU A 13 -28.36 -15.00 44.97
N VAL A 14 -28.32 -15.58 43.77
CA VAL A 14 -27.48 -15.07 42.67
C VAL A 14 -27.94 -13.68 42.22
N VAL A 15 -29.25 -13.43 42.10
CA VAL A 15 -29.80 -12.12 41.72
C VAL A 15 -29.52 -11.06 42.80
N LEU A 16 -29.60 -11.43 44.08
CA LEU A 16 -29.27 -10.51 45.18
C LEU A 16 -27.78 -10.17 45.23
N VAL A 17 -26.89 -11.14 45.02
CA VAL A 17 -25.44 -10.89 44.96
C VAL A 17 -25.08 -10.05 43.73
N SER A 18 -25.70 -10.30 42.57
CA SER A 18 -25.49 -9.46 41.38
C SER A 18 -26.05 -8.04 41.56
N GLY A 19 -27.17 -7.89 42.27
CA GLY A 19 -27.76 -6.58 42.59
C GLY A 19 -26.88 -5.78 43.55
N LEU A 20 -26.32 -6.43 44.59
CA LEU A 20 -25.39 -5.78 45.52
C LEU A 20 -24.06 -5.42 44.84
N PHE A 21 -23.59 -6.22 43.88
CA PHE A 21 -22.41 -5.90 43.07
C PHE A 21 -22.65 -4.70 42.15
N TYR A 22 -23.84 -4.61 41.53
CA TYR A 22 -24.23 -3.47 40.70
C TYR A 22 -24.47 -2.19 41.52
N MET A 23 -24.93 -2.33 42.76
CA MET A 23 -25.19 -1.20 43.67
C MET A 23 -23.94 -0.68 44.38
N GLY A 24 -22.86 -1.49 44.44
CA GLY A 24 -21.58 -1.12 45.05
C GLY A 24 -20.59 -0.38 44.15
N HIS A 25 -20.92 -0.16 42.88
CA HIS A 25 -20.03 0.48 41.90
C HIS A 25 -20.41 1.92 41.49
N ILE A 26 -21.40 2.52 42.14
CA ILE A 26 -21.73 3.95 41.94
C ILE A 26 -21.03 4.76 43.03
N LYS A 27 -19.81 5.22 42.74
CA LYS A 27 -19.07 6.14 43.59
C LYS A 27 -19.16 7.55 43.01
N GLU A 28 -19.78 8.41 43.82
CA GLU A 28 -19.86 9.87 43.78
C GLU A 28 -18.89 10.60 42.81
N GLU A 29 -19.45 11.26 41.80
CA GLU A 29 -18.85 12.51 41.30
C GLU A 29 -19.34 13.65 42.20
N GLU A 30 -18.48 14.04 43.14
CA GLU A 30 -18.61 15.28 43.90
C GLU A 30 -18.49 16.49 42.97
N GLY A 31 -19.34 17.48 43.24
CA GLY A 31 -19.56 18.65 42.40
C GLY A 31 -18.33 19.53 42.18
N ILE A 32 -18.23 20.02 40.95
CA ILE A 32 -17.32 21.09 40.55
C ILE A 32 -17.74 22.40 41.25
N ARG A 33 -16.95 22.85 42.23
CA ARG A 33 -16.82 24.27 42.61
C ARG A 33 -15.54 24.80 41.96
N ILE A 34 -15.69 25.75 41.05
CA ILE A 34 -14.59 26.52 40.48
C ILE A 34 -14.26 27.66 41.45
N GLU A 35 -13.05 27.65 42.00
CA GLU A 35 -12.36 28.82 42.56
C GLU A 35 -10.93 28.83 42.00
N ALA A 36 -10.49 30.01 41.57
CA ALA A 36 -9.35 30.23 40.69
C ALA A 36 -8.01 30.42 41.44
N GLU A 37 -6.92 30.14 40.71
CA GLU A 37 -5.53 30.61 40.84
C GLU A 37 -4.75 30.28 42.14
N ASP A 38 -3.63 29.54 42.04
CA ASP A 38 -2.29 30.12 41.74
C ASP A 38 -1.15 29.07 41.89
N SER A 39 -0.19 29.16 40.96
CA SER A 39 1.22 28.73 40.92
C SER A 39 1.76 27.57 41.79
N SER A 40 2.22 26.48 41.13
CA SER A 40 3.65 26.13 40.97
C SER A 40 3.88 24.64 40.60
N LYS A 41 4.61 24.39 39.51
CA LYS A 41 5.17 23.08 39.07
C LYS A 41 6.45 22.74 39.87
N PRO A 42 7.10 21.56 39.73
CA PRO A 42 6.73 20.31 39.04
C PRO A 42 6.91 19.04 39.91
N VAL A 43 6.12 17.98 39.68
CA VAL A 43 6.57 16.60 39.99
C VAL A 43 6.30 15.71 38.79
N ASP A 44 7.36 14.98 38.47
CA ASP A 44 7.62 14.09 37.35
C ASP A 44 6.65 12.90 37.32
N ASP A 45 5.72 12.91 36.36
CA ASP A 45 4.92 11.75 35.98
C ASP A 45 5.07 11.57 34.48
N LYS A 46 6.07 10.76 34.07
CA LYS A 46 6.12 10.15 32.74
C LYS A 46 4.94 9.18 32.58
N LYS A 47 3.77 9.74 32.27
CA LYS A 47 2.65 9.00 31.70
C LYS A 47 2.94 8.80 30.22
N SER A 48 3.23 7.56 29.86
CA SER A 48 3.35 7.00 28.51
C SER A 48 2.49 7.71 27.44
N ASP A 49 3.12 8.54 26.61
CA ASP A 49 2.59 9.08 25.35
C ASP A 49 2.59 7.99 24.24
N LEU A 50 1.69 7.00 24.29
CA LEU A 50 1.71 5.89 23.31
C LEU A 50 0.44 5.65 22.47
N ASP A 51 -0.63 6.45 22.59
CA ASP A 51 -1.92 6.06 21.99
C ASP A 51 -2.57 7.09 21.05
N THR A 52 -1.79 7.82 20.27
CA THR A 52 -2.31 8.41 19.02
C THR A 52 -1.48 7.94 17.84
N VAL A 53 -1.58 6.64 17.51
CA VAL A 53 -1.06 6.14 16.24
C VAL A 53 -1.99 6.64 15.14
N ASN A 54 -1.55 7.64 14.41
CA ASN A 54 -2.26 8.14 13.23
C ASN A 54 -2.46 6.99 12.24
N LYS A 55 -3.69 6.90 11.73
CA LYS A 55 -4.08 5.91 10.73
C LYS A 55 -4.26 6.59 9.38
N ILE A 56 -3.94 5.84 8.34
CA ILE A 56 -4.03 6.25 6.94
C ILE A 56 -4.75 5.17 6.14
N TYR A 57 -5.33 5.57 5.02
CA TYR A 57 -6.02 4.67 4.09
C TYR A 57 -5.23 4.55 2.80
N ILE A 58 -5.02 3.31 2.37
CA ILE A 58 -4.39 2.98 1.09
C ILE A 58 -5.35 2.10 0.28
N HIS A 59 -5.34 2.24 -1.04
CA HIS A 59 -6.06 1.34 -1.95
C HIS A 59 -5.08 0.35 -2.57
N LEU A 60 -5.23 -0.95 -2.27
CA LEU A 60 -4.38 -2.01 -2.81
C LEU A 60 -5.17 -2.86 -3.80
N TYR A 61 -4.67 -2.99 -5.02
CA TYR A 61 -5.34 -3.74 -6.08
C TYR A 61 -4.34 -4.43 -7.03
N GLY A 62 -4.84 -5.36 -7.86
CA GLY A 62 -4.04 -6.18 -8.76
C GLY A 62 -3.75 -7.57 -8.18
N ALA A 63 -2.52 -8.06 -8.30
CA ALA A 63 -2.11 -9.43 -7.98
C ALA A 63 -1.93 -9.71 -6.47
N VAL A 64 -2.97 -9.44 -5.69
CA VAL A 64 -3.06 -9.69 -4.23
C VAL A 64 -4.31 -10.51 -3.93
N LYS A 65 -4.30 -11.31 -2.85
CA LYS A 65 -5.44 -12.20 -2.56
C LYS A 65 -6.74 -11.45 -2.27
N ASN A 66 -6.66 -10.36 -1.52
CA ASN A 66 -7.81 -9.54 -1.18
C ASN A 66 -7.55 -8.08 -1.61
N PRO A 67 -7.91 -7.68 -2.84
CA PRO A 67 -7.90 -6.27 -3.22
C PRO A 67 -8.92 -5.48 -2.41
N ASP A 68 -8.50 -4.40 -1.75
CA ASP A 68 -9.40 -3.52 -0.98
C ASP A 68 -8.69 -2.22 -0.57
N VAL A 69 -9.42 -1.35 0.12
CA VAL A 69 -8.88 -0.22 0.89
C VAL A 69 -8.51 -0.69 2.30
N TYR A 70 -7.26 -0.48 2.69
CA TYR A 70 -6.74 -0.87 4.00
C TYR A 70 -6.50 0.34 4.90
N GLU A 71 -6.98 0.24 6.14
CA GLU A 71 -6.65 1.15 7.22
C GLU A 71 -5.38 0.65 7.93
N VAL A 72 -4.30 1.42 7.87
CA VAL A 72 -3.00 1.06 8.46
C VAL A 72 -2.40 2.21 9.24
N ARG A 73 -1.34 1.93 9.99
CA ARG A 73 -0.56 2.96 10.69
C ARG A 73 0.17 3.84 9.68
N GLU A 74 0.34 5.12 10.00
CA GLU A 74 1.07 6.08 9.14
C GLU A 74 2.53 5.67 8.86
N ASP A 75 3.15 4.86 9.72
CA ASP A 75 4.51 4.36 9.55
C ASP A 75 4.60 2.97 8.90
N ALA A 76 3.46 2.38 8.50
CA ALA A 76 3.38 1.03 7.94
C ALA A 76 4.17 0.89 6.63
N ARG A 77 4.72 -0.30 6.43
CA ARG A 77 5.42 -0.68 5.20
C ARG A 77 4.55 -1.54 4.30
N LEU A 78 4.77 -1.44 2.98
CA LEU A 78 3.95 -2.14 1.98
C LEU A 78 3.86 -3.66 2.21
N PHE A 79 4.94 -4.31 2.67
CA PHE A 79 4.87 -5.75 2.96
C PHE A 79 3.84 -6.12 4.04
N GLU A 80 3.65 -5.26 5.05
CA GLU A 80 2.69 -5.48 6.15
C GLU A 80 1.26 -5.43 5.62
N ILE A 81 0.99 -4.48 4.73
CA ILE A 81 -0.32 -4.33 4.08
C ILE A 81 -0.62 -5.53 3.16
N ILE A 82 0.39 -5.99 2.41
CA ILE A 82 0.24 -7.18 1.56
C ILE A 82 -0.03 -8.43 2.40
N GLU A 83 0.60 -8.55 3.58
CA GLU A 83 0.31 -9.63 4.51
C GLU A 83 -1.13 -9.57 5.04
N ILE A 84 -1.61 -8.38 5.42
CA ILE A 84 -3.02 -8.13 5.81
C ILE A 84 -3.96 -8.51 4.65
N ALA A 85 -3.57 -8.22 3.41
CA ALA A 85 -4.32 -8.59 2.21
C ALA A 85 -4.29 -10.10 1.88
N GLY A 86 -3.66 -10.93 2.73
CA GLY A 86 -3.55 -12.38 2.55
C GLY A 86 -2.35 -12.83 1.71
N GLY A 87 -1.47 -11.90 1.34
CA GLY A 87 -0.31 -12.09 0.51
C GLY A 87 -0.55 -11.82 -0.98
N LEU A 88 0.54 -11.94 -1.74
CA LEU A 88 0.53 -11.89 -3.20
C LEU A 88 -0.15 -13.14 -3.79
N LEU A 89 -0.75 -13.01 -4.98
CA LEU A 89 -1.15 -14.16 -5.79
C LEU A 89 0.08 -14.90 -6.34
N GLU A 90 -0.12 -16.13 -6.82
CA GLU A 90 0.98 -16.95 -7.36
C GLU A 90 1.58 -16.37 -8.64
N ASP A 91 0.74 -15.73 -9.46
CA ASP A 91 1.06 -15.04 -10.70
C ASP A 91 1.40 -13.55 -10.47
N ALA A 92 1.71 -13.15 -9.24
CA ALA A 92 2.13 -11.78 -8.96
C ALA A 92 3.59 -11.54 -9.36
N ALA A 93 3.84 -10.46 -10.10
CA ALA A 93 5.17 -9.96 -10.37
C ALA A 93 5.79 -9.36 -9.10
N LYS A 94 6.49 -10.18 -8.31
CA LYS A 94 7.03 -9.80 -6.97
C LYS A 94 7.90 -8.53 -6.98
N GLY A 95 8.50 -8.19 -8.11
CA GLY A 95 9.32 -7.00 -8.30
C GLY A 95 8.56 -5.74 -8.73
N SER A 96 7.23 -5.81 -8.91
CA SER A 96 6.41 -4.68 -9.38
C SER A 96 6.29 -3.54 -8.35
N VAL A 97 6.54 -3.85 -7.08
CA VAL A 97 6.43 -2.90 -5.97
C VAL A 97 7.62 -3.01 -5.02
N ASN A 98 8.03 -1.89 -4.43
CA ASN A 98 9.04 -1.88 -3.37
C ASN A 98 8.38 -2.22 -2.02
N LEU A 99 8.42 -3.49 -1.62
CA LEU A 99 7.83 -3.98 -0.36
C LEU A 99 8.37 -3.30 0.90
N ALA A 100 9.59 -2.75 0.85
CA ALA A 100 10.26 -2.15 2.00
C ALA A 100 9.89 -0.68 2.24
N ARG A 101 9.21 -0.02 1.29
CA ARG A 101 8.86 1.40 1.42
C ARG A 101 7.70 1.60 2.40
N LYS A 102 7.70 2.77 3.04
CA LYS A 102 6.52 3.27 3.75
C LYS A 102 5.42 3.64 2.76
N VAL A 103 4.18 3.48 3.17
CA VAL A 103 3.03 3.99 2.44
C VAL A 103 2.63 5.37 2.94
N VAL A 104 1.84 6.09 2.16
CA VAL A 104 1.31 7.41 2.52
C VAL A 104 -0.21 7.43 2.40
N ASP A 105 -0.87 8.35 3.10
CA ASP A 105 -2.33 8.45 3.07
C ASP A 105 -2.87 8.76 1.66
N GLY A 106 -3.99 8.12 1.32
CA GLY A 106 -4.64 8.23 0.01
C GLY A 106 -3.88 7.55 -1.13
N GLU A 107 -2.82 6.78 -0.84
CA GLU A 107 -2.03 6.13 -1.87
C GLU A 107 -2.79 4.99 -2.55
N GLN A 108 -2.66 4.90 -3.87
CA GLN A 108 -3.13 3.76 -4.66
C GLN A 108 -1.95 2.91 -5.10
N ILE A 109 -2.00 1.61 -4.80
CA ILE A 109 -0.92 0.67 -5.03
C ILE A 109 -1.43 -0.45 -5.91
N TYR A 110 -0.87 -0.52 -7.11
CA TYR A 110 -1.08 -1.62 -8.02
C TYR A 110 0.03 -2.65 -7.86
N VAL A 111 -0.34 -3.90 -7.57
CA VAL A 111 0.55 -5.05 -7.66
C VAL A 111 0.32 -5.72 -8.99
N ALA A 112 1.33 -5.85 -9.81
CA ALA A 112 1.16 -6.35 -11.17
C ALA A 112 1.18 -7.87 -11.24
N PHE A 113 0.58 -8.40 -12.30
CA PHE A 113 0.69 -9.81 -12.66
C PHE A 113 2.01 -10.07 -13.43
N GLU A 114 2.50 -11.30 -13.42
CA GLU A 114 3.60 -11.72 -14.29
C GLU A 114 3.21 -11.50 -15.75
N GLY A 115 4.07 -10.82 -16.51
CA GLY A 115 3.81 -10.46 -17.91
C GLY A 115 2.92 -9.23 -18.11
N ASP A 116 2.59 -8.49 -17.05
CA ASP A 116 1.78 -7.28 -17.14
C ASP A 116 2.59 -6.08 -17.67
N GLU A 117 2.26 -5.64 -18.88
CA GLU A 117 2.94 -4.53 -19.57
C GLU A 117 2.77 -3.19 -18.85
N GLN A 118 1.73 -3.00 -18.03
CA GLN A 118 1.57 -1.77 -17.23
C GLN A 118 2.64 -1.64 -16.13
N SER A 119 3.14 -2.77 -15.62
CA SER A 119 4.22 -2.77 -14.63
C SER A 119 5.58 -2.51 -15.24
N ALA A 120 5.85 -3.02 -16.44
CA ALA A 120 7.09 -2.75 -17.15
C ALA A 120 7.23 -1.23 -17.37
N TYR A 121 6.15 -0.58 -17.81
CA TYR A 121 6.11 0.86 -17.99
C TYR A 121 6.33 1.64 -16.69
N ALA A 122 5.67 1.26 -15.59
CA ALA A 122 5.85 1.92 -14.30
C ALA A 122 7.28 1.75 -13.75
N ILE A 123 7.88 0.57 -13.90
CA ILE A 123 9.26 0.28 -13.51
C ILE A 123 10.23 1.12 -14.35
N ASP A 124 10.00 1.20 -15.66
CA ASP A 124 10.85 1.99 -16.55
C ASP A 124 10.80 3.48 -16.24
N ILE A 125 9.61 4.03 -15.96
CA ILE A 125 9.47 5.43 -15.52
C ILE A 125 10.25 5.66 -14.22
N LEU A 126 10.14 4.76 -13.24
CA LEU A 126 10.86 4.87 -11.97
C LEU A 126 12.38 4.76 -12.15
N GLN A 127 12.84 4.03 -13.17
CA GLN A 127 14.25 3.91 -13.54
C GLN A 127 14.72 5.03 -14.50
N GLY A 128 13.84 5.95 -14.89
CA GLY A 128 14.14 7.00 -15.87
C GLY A 128 14.34 6.50 -17.30
N LYS A 129 13.94 5.25 -17.58
CA LYS A 129 14.02 4.62 -18.89
C LYS A 129 12.85 5.02 -19.77
N VAL A 130 13.10 5.02 -21.08
CA VAL A 130 12.08 5.23 -22.09
C VAL A 130 11.51 3.88 -22.53
N SER A 131 10.21 3.67 -22.29
CA SER A 131 9.51 2.47 -22.74
C SER A 131 9.36 2.42 -24.26
N LEU A 132 9.70 1.28 -24.85
CA LEU A 132 9.56 1.02 -26.29
C LEU A 132 8.12 0.78 -26.70
N ASN A 133 7.29 0.18 -25.85
CA ASN A 133 5.90 -0.15 -26.16
C ASN A 133 4.94 1.02 -25.92
N GLN A 134 5.25 1.91 -24.97
CA GLN A 134 4.35 3.00 -24.58
C GLN A 134 4.94 4.40 -24.77
N GLY A 135 6.26 4.53 -24.91
CA GLY A 135 6.92 5.83 -25.07
C GLY A 135 6.35 6.65 -26.23
N THR A 136 6.11 7.95 -25.99
CA THR A 136 5.70 8.90 -27.02
C THR A 136 6.84 9.16 -28.00
N LYS A 137 6.51 9.76 -29.15
CA LYS A 137 7.54 10.15 -30.12
C LYS A 137 8.57 11.09 -29.47
N GLU A 138 8.10 12.02 -28.64
CA GLU A 138 8.93 13.00 -27.93
C GLU A 138 9.84 12.32 -26.91
N GLN A 139 9.33 11.34 -26.16
CA GLN A 139 10.13 10.55 -25.21
C GLN A 139 11.16 9.68 -25.93
N LEU A 140 10.81 9.02 -27.04
CA LEU A 140 11.76 8.24 -27.83
C LEU A 140 12.88 9.10 -28.40
N MET A 141 12.59 10.36 -28.72
CA MET A 141 13.58 11.32 -29.24
C MET A 141 14.55 11.85 -28.18
N THR A 142 14.34 11.57 -26.89
CA THR A 142 15.33 11.89 -25.86
C THR A 142 16.52 10.91 -25.87
N LEU A 143 16.33 9.73 -26.48
CA LEU A 143 17.38 8.71 -26.58
C LEU A 143 18.50 9.15 -27.52
N THR A 144 19.74 8.93 -27.08
CA THR A 144 20.92 9.34 -27.83
C THR A 144 20.95 8.71 -29.23
N GLY A 145 20.88 9.55 -30.27
CA GLY A 145 20.92 9.10 -31.66
C GLY A 145 19.57 8.67 -32.25
N ILE A 146 18.47 8.83 -31.51
CA ILE A 146 17.10 8.63 -31.99
C ILE A 146 16.47 9.98 -32.34
N GLY A 147 16.42 10.29 -33.64
CA GLY A 147 15.68 11.45 -34.16
C GLY A 147 14.27 11.08 -34.61
N GLU A 148 13.53 12.06 -35.13
CA GLU A 148 12.13 11.90 -35.55
C GLU A 148 11.88 10.69 -36.46
N VAL A 149 12.78 10.45 -37.43
CA VAL A 149 12.66 9.33 -38.38
C VAL A 149 12.70 7.97 -37.66
N ARG A 150 13.63 7.81 -36.70
CA ARG A 150 13.77 6.55 -35.94
C ARG A 150 12.65 6.39 -34.92
N ALA A 151 12.26 7.46 -34.23
CA ALA A 151 11.13 7.42 -33.30
C ALA A 151 9.84 6.99 -34.02
N LYS A 152 9.57 7.55 -35.21
CA LYS A 152 8.45 7.10 -36.06
C LYS A 152 8.60 5.63 -36.48
N ALA A 153 9.80 5.18 -36.83
CA ALA A 153 10.03 3.78 -37.20
C ALA A 153 9.75 2.81 -36.03
N ILE A 154 10.12 3.18 -34.79
CA ILE A 154 9.81 2.39 -33.58
C ILE A 154 8.30 2.31 -33.37
N ILE A 155 7.60 3.43 -33.42
CA ILE A 155 6.13 3.48 -33.26
C ILE A 155 5.43 2.66 -34.35
N ASN A 156 5.85 2.81 -35.60
CA ASN A 156 5.31 2.05 -36.72
C ASN A 156 5.56 0.54 -36.54
N HIS A 157 6.75 0.16 -36.08
CA HIS A 157 7.07 -1.24 -35.80
C HIS A 157 6.10 -1.82 -34.77
N ARG A 158 5.97 -1.19 -33.59
CA ARG A 158 5.06 -1.71 -32.54
C ARG A 158 3.59 -1.72 -32.94
N THR A 159 3.19 -0.82 -33.84
CA THR A 159 1.82 -0.74 -34.35
C THR A 159 1.53 -1.82 -35.40
N GLN A 160 2.51 -2.18 -36.25
CA GLN A 160 2.30 -3.11 -37.36
C GLN A 160 2.73 -4.55 -37.06
N LYS A 161 3.73 -4.74 -36.20
CA LYS A 161 4.32 -6.05 -35.88
C LYS A 161 3.91 -6.55 -34.49
N GLY A 162 3.31 -5.70 -33.66
CA GLY A 162 3.03 -5.98 -32.26
C GLY A 162 4.11 -5.41 -31.33
N PRO A 163 3.88 -5.47 -30.01
CA PRO A 163 4.82 -4.95 -29.01
C PRO A 163 6.18 -5.65 -29.08
N PHE A 164 7.22 -4.98 -28.58
CA PHE A 164 8.53 -5.57 -28.36
C PHE A 164 8.47 -6.52 -27.16
N GLU A 165 9.00 -7.74 -27.29
CA GLU A 165 9.03 -8.72 -26.21
C GLU A 165 10.28 -8.55 -25.32
N LYS A 166 11.36 -8.01 -25.90
CA LYS A 166 12.61 -7.69 -25.21
C LYS A 166 13.24 -6.44 -25.82
N ILE A 167 14.10 -5.76 -25.05
CA ILE A 167 14.73 -4.51 -25.49
C ILE A 167 15.59 -4.69 -26.75
N GLU A 168 16.16 -5.87 -26.98
CA GLU A 168 16.96 -6.20 -28.16
C GLU A 168 16.14 -6.19 -29.46
N ASP A 169 14.82 -6.39 -29.37
CA ASP A 169 13.94 -6.42 -30.54
C ASP A 169 13.85 -5.05 -31.22
N ILE A 170 14.29 -3.97 -30.57
CA ILE A 170 14.45 -2.67 -31.21
C ILE A 170 15.38 -2.71 -32.44
N MET A 171 16.28 -3.70 -32.52
CA MET A 171 17.15 -3.89 -33.70
C MET A 171 16.41 -4.42 -34.95
N LEU A 172 15.16 -4.86 -34.79
CA LEU A 172 14.26 -5.19 -35.90
C LEU A 172 13.73 -3.92 -36.59
N VAL A 173 13.84 -2.77 -35.94
CA VAL A 173 13.47 -1.47 -36.51
C VAL A 173 14.50 -1.01 -37.54
N GLU A 174 14.03 -0.50 -38.67
CA GLU A 174 14.89 0.03 -39.72
C GLU A 174 15.76 1.19 -39.21
N GLY A 175 17.06 1.15 -39.51
CA GLY A 175 18.00 2.17 -39.07
C GLY A 175 18.46 2.07 -37.62
N ILE A 176 18.04 1.04 -36.88
CA ILE A 176 18.55 0.67 -35.56
C ILE A 176 19.24 -0.69 -35.68
N LYS A 177 20.53 -0.73 -35.34
CA LYS A 177 21.39 -1.92 -35.39
C LYS A 177 22.20 -1.99 -34.10
N LYS A 178 23.02 -3.03 -33.94
CA LYS A 178 23.83 -3.28 -32.74
C LYS A 178 24.53 -2.02 -32.21
N ALA A 179 25.23 -1.27 -33.07
CA ALA A 179 25.95 -0.07 -32.65
C ALA A 179 25.06 1.05 -32.07
N MET A 180 23.79 1.13 -32.48
CA MET A 180 22.82 2.05 -31.90
C MET A 180 22.25 1.49 -30.61
N PHE A 181 21.85 0.21 -30.61
CA PHE A 181 21.34 -0.48 -29.43
C PHE A 181 22.31 -0.36 -28.24
N GLU A 182 23.60 -0.61 -28.42
CA GLU A 182 24.59 -0.49 -27.35
C GLU A 182 24.68 0.92 -26.73
N LYS A 183 24.28 1.97 -27.46
CA LYS A 183 24.30 3.36 -26.95
C LYS A 183 23.07 3.71 -26.11
N ILE A 184 21.98 2.98 -26.27
CA ILE A 184 20.68 3.32 -25.68
C ILE A 184 20.13 2.23 -24.77
N LYS A 185 20.74 1.03 -24.74
CA LYS A 185 20.23 -0.15 -24.02
C LYS A 185 19.99 0.09 -22.52
N ASP A 186 20.75 1.00 -21.91
CA ASP A 186 20.64 1.32 -20.49
C ASP A 186 19.54 2.37 -20.22
N ASP A 187 19.13 3.11 -21.27
CA ASP A 187 18.13 4.18 -21.23
C ASP A 187 16.74 3.72 -21.70
N ILE A 188 16.59 2.47 -22.14
CA ILE A 188 15.34 1.92 -22.69
C ILE A 188 14.81 0.76 -21.85
N GLY A 189 13.49 0.60 -21.89
CA GLY A 189 12.79 -0.58 -21.37
C GLY A 189 11.54 -0.90 -22.19
N LEU A 190 10.67 -1.78 -21.70
CA LEU A 190 9.53 -2.30 -22.47
C LEU A 190 8.28 -1.43 -22.27
#